data_AF-A0A0C1QMV6-F1
#
_entry.id   AF-A0A0C1QMV6-F1
#
_cell.length_a   1.000
_cell.length_b   1.000
_cell.length_c   1.000
_cell.angle_alpha   90.00
_cell.angle_beta   90.00
_cell.angle_gamma   90.00
#
_symmetry.space_group_name_H-M   'P 1'
#
loop_
_entity.id
_entity.type
_entity.pdbx_description
1 polymer ?
#
loop_
_entity_poly.entity_id
_entity_poly.type
_entity_poly.pdbx_seq_one_letter_code
_entity_poly.pdbx_strand_id
1 'polypeptide(L)'
;MYNSKSNSMSENKPAYVKQLVPALSSHNITVLEGIQAFEQAMNDIYEVMSENSGIVRLSGLDRRVYFQYFGDEYMIKFYRRLSELNNVVFRCLVADKKNEYLVEERKSFVEDRFIPNKYFSGISTYIYHNKIAYLMWQSLKVVLIENADLALAYKNQFDLIWNEVAK
;
A
#
# COMPACT_ATOMS: atom_id res chain seq x y z
N MET A 1 -3.83 -29.51 -48.91
CA MET A 1 -3.84 -28.04 -49.06
C MET A 1 -4.67 -27.46 -47.92
N TYR A 2 -4.04 -27.06 -46.82
CA TYR A 2 -4.69 -26.32 -45.73
C TYR A 2 -4.43 -24.83 -45.96
N ASN A 3 -5.50 -24.07 -46.16
CA ASN A 3 -5.45 -22.66 -46.49
C ASN A 3 -5.32 -21.85 -45.19
N SER A 4 -4.14 -21.27 -44.95
CA SER A 4 -3.86 -20.39 -43.82
C SER A 4 -4.46 -19.01 -44.06
N LYS A 5 -5.60 -18.70 -43.44
CA LYS A 5 -6.02 -17.30 -43.28
C LYS A 5 -5.24 -16.71 -42.12
N SER A 6 -4.24 -15.90 -42.45
CA SER A 6 -3.59 -14.98 -41.52
C SER A 6 -4.61 -13.94 -41.07
N ASN A 7 -5.19 -14.11 -39.89
CA ASN A 7 -5.91 -13.03 -39.23
C ASN A 7 -4.87 -12.03 -38.72
N SER A 8 -4.85 -10.85 -39.35
CA SER A 8 -4.10 -9.68 -38.92
C SER A 8 -4.59 -9.23 -37.54
N MET A 9 -3.88 -9.61 -36.48
CA MET A 9 -4.03 -8.99 -35.15
C MET A 9 -3.43 -7.58 -35.19
N SER A 10 -4.16 -6.63 -35.77
CA SER A 10 -3.83 -5.20 -35.72
C SER A 10 -5.01 -4.34 -35.24
N GLU A 11 -5.84 -4.86 -34.34
CA GLU A 11 -6.98 -4.11 -33.79
C GLU A 11 -6.75 -3.76 -32.31
N ASN A 12 -6.76 -2.45 -32.05
CA ASN A 12 -6.92 -1.79 -30.76
C ASN A 12 -5.97 -2.21 -29.62
N LYS A 13 -4.68 -1.90 -29.77
CA LYS A 13 -3.81 -1.73 -28.61
C LYS A 13 -4.39 -0.61 -27.71
N PRO A 14 -4.69 -0.88 -26.42
CA PRO A 14 -5.16 0.14 -25.48
C PRO A 14 -4.24 1.37 -25.48
N ALA A 15 -4.77 2.55 -25.18
CA ALA A 15 -4.02 3.81 -25.22
C ALA A 15 -2.70 3.77 -24.41
N TYR A 16 -2.65 3.01 -23.32
CA TYR A 16 -1.45 2.84 -22.48
C TYR A 16 -0.33 2.02 -23.15
N VAL A 17 -0.61 1.26 -24.20
CA VAL A 17 0.37 0.41 -24.91
C VAL A 17 1.18 1.20 -25.94
N LYS A 18 0.74 2.42 -26.31
CA LYS A 18 1.45 3.24 -27.32
C LYS A 18 2.70 3.95 -26.79
N GLN A 19 3.06 3.79 -25.52
CA GLN A 19 4.27 4.34 -24.91
C GLN A 19 5.13 3.23 -24.31
N LEU A 20 5.87 2.50 -25.16
CA LEU A 20 6.95 1.61 -24.74
C LEU A 20 8.12 1.95 -25.66
N VAL A 21 9.15 2.66 -25.24
CA VAL A 21 10.01 2.42 -24.06
C VAL A 21 10.48 3.77 -23.49
N PRO A 22 10.18 4.12 -22.22
CA PRO A 22 10.93 5.18 -21.55
C PRO A 22 12.34 4.67 -21.23
N ALA A 23 13.33 5.55 -21.34
CA ALA A 23 14.69 5.31 -20.84
C ALA A 23 14.62 4.73 -19.42
N LEU A 24 15.48 3.74 -19.11
CA LEU A 24 15.61 3.07 -17.80
C LEU A 24 15.34 4.05 -16.64
N SER A 25 14.09 4.17 -16.20
CA SER A 25 13.77 4.82 -14.93
C SER A 25 14.25 3.84 -13.87
N SER A 26 15.00 4.35 -12.89
CA SER A 26 15.49 3.53 -11.79
C SER A 26 14.28 3.01 -11.01
N HIS A 27 13.96 1.73 -11.20
CA HIS A 27 13.00 1.02 -10.40
C HIS A 27 13.79 0.21 -9.38
N ASN A 28 13.55 0.49 -8.09
CA ASN A 28 14.21 -0.25 -7.02
C ASN A 28 13.21 -1.20 -6.38
N ILE A 29 13.59 -2.47 -6.27
CA ILE A 29 12.88 -3.48 -5.50
C ILE A 29 13.82 -3.94 -4.40
N THR A 30 13.41 -3.75 -3.15
CA THR A 30 14.15 -4.18 -1.98
C THR A 30 13.33 -5.23 -1.26
N VAL A 31 13.94 -6.39 -0.98
CA VAL A 31 13.35 -7.42 -0.14
C VAL A 31 14.08 -7.42 1.19
N LEU A 32 13.32 -7.20 2.27
CA LEU A 32 13.80 -7.18 3.64
C LEU A 32 13.20 -8.37 4.39
N GLU A 33 13.96 -8.95 5.31
CA GLU A 33 13.57 -10.14 6.05
C GLU A 33 13.68 -9.95 7.56
N GLY A 34 12.87 -10.70 8.30
CA GLY A 34 12.82 -10.67 9.76
C GLY A 34 11.95 -9.55 10.31
N ILE A 35 11.83 -9.50 11.65
CA ILE A 35 10.95 -8.54 12.32
C ILE A 35 11.37 -7.07 12.11
N GLN A 36 12.68 -6.83 11.98
CA GLN A 36 13.24 -5.50 11.74
C GLN A 36 12.86 -4.93 10.37
N ALA A 37 12.53 -5.79 9.39
CA ALA A 37 12.09 -5.37 8.06
C ALA A 37 10.84 -4.48 8.12
N PHE A 38 9.96 -4.76 9.08
CA PHE A 38 8.72 -4.04 9.27
C PHE A 38 8.95 -2.67 9.91
N GLU A 39 9.88 -2.56 10.88
CA GLU A 39 10.30 -1.26 11.42
C GLU A 39 10.96 -0.39 10.35
N GLN A 40 11.79 -1.00 9.50
CA GLN A 40 12.39 -0.33 8.35
C GLN A 40 11.32 0.19 7.39
N ALA A 41 10.27 -0.59 7.12
CA ALA A 41 9.14 -0.14 6.30
C ALA A 41 8.39 1.04 6.93
N MET A 42 8.15 1.01 8.25
CA MET A 42 7.50 2.12 8.96
C MET A 42 8.35 3.40 8.93
N ASN A 43 9.67 3.26 9.10
CA ASN A 43 10.60 4.39 8.99
C ASN A 43 10.66 4.95 7.57
N ASP A 44 10.72 4.11 6.53
CA ASP A 44 10.71 4.55 5.13
C ASP A 44 9.42 5.34 4.80
N ILE A 45 8.26 4.89 5.28
CA ILE A 45 7.00 5.64 5.15
C ILE A 45 7.10 7.01 5.84
N TYR A 46 7.62 7.05 7.08
CA TYR A 46 7.77 8.31 7.80
C TYR A 46 8.71 9.28 7.07
N GLU A 47 9.90 8.81 6.68
CA GLU A 47 10.91 9.64 6.01
C GLU A 47 10.36 10.23 4.71
N VAL A 48 9.77 9.39 3.86
CA VAL A 48 9.17 9.83 2.59
C VAL A 48 8.06 10.84 2.84
N MET A 49 7.17 10.59 3.80
CA MET A 49 6.03 11.48 4.04
C MET A 49 6.39 12.73 4.85
N SER A 50 7.52 12.74 5.54
CA SER A 50 8.02 13.95 6.22
C SER A 50 8.47 15.02 5.21
N GLU A 51 8.93 14.59 4.05
CA GLU A 51 9.31 15.46 2.93
C GLU A 51 8.18 15.68 1.92
N ASN A 52 7.11 14.87 1.99
CA ASN A 52 6.03 14.86 1.00
C ASN A 52 4.65 14.85 1.66
N SER A 53 3.83 15.85 1.33
CA SER A 53 2.42 15.86 1.73
C SER A 53 1.60 14.87 0.92
N GLY A 54 0.59 14.25 1.54
CA GLY A 54 -0.38 13.45 0.79
C GLY A 54 -1.02 12.29 1.55
N ILE A 55 -1.54 11.34 0.79
CA ILE A 55 -2.30 10.21 1.33
C ILE A 55 -1.46 8.93 1.28
N VAL A 56 -1.27 8.31 2.44
CA VAL A 56 -0.83 6.92 2.55
C VAL A 56 -2.07 6.02 2.47
N ARG A 57 -2.10 5.13 1.49
CA ARG A 57 -3.20 4.17 1.31
C ARG A 57 -2.76 2.83 1.86
N LEU A 58 -3.50 2.31 2.83
CA LEU A 58 -3.21 1.07 3.52
C LEU A 58 -4.36 0.09 3.30
N SER A 59 -4.07 -1.07 2.74
CA SER A 59 -5.00 -2.19 2.69
C SER A 59 -4.41 -3.41 3.39
N GLY A 60 -5.24 -4.38 3.76
CA GLY A 60 -4.71 -5.57 4.41
C GLY A 60 -4.24 -5.33 5.85
N LEU A 61 -4.76 -4.30 6.54
CA LEU A 61 -4.43 -4.01 7.94
C LEU A 61 -5.20 -4.92 8.92
N ASP A 62 -4.50 -5.86 9.56
CA ASP A 62 -4.99 -6.56 10.74
C ASP A 62 -4.23 -6.03 11.96
N ARG A 63 -4.85 -5.14 12.72
CA ARG A 63 -4.19 -4.41 13.80
C ARG A 63 -3.64 -5.35 14.87
N ARG A 64 -4.35 -6.45 15.16
CA ARG A 64 -3.93 -7.45 16.16
C ARG A 64 -2.52 -7.97 15.88
N VAL A 65 -2.19 -8.16 14.61
CA VAL A 65 -0.88 -8.64 14.18
C VAL A 65 0.20 -7.60 14.48
N TYR A 66 -0.06 -6.32 14.19
CA TYR A 66 0.88 -5.24 14.52
C TYR A 66 1.16 -5.15 16.02
N PHE A 67 0.10 -5.14 16.83
CA PHE A 67 0.24 -5.06 18.29
C PHE A 67 0.92 -6.30 18.88
N GLN A 68 0.68 -7.49 18.31
CA GLN A 68 1.36 -8.72 18.72
C GLN A 68 2.88 -8.63 18.52
N TYR A 69 3.33 -8.00 17.43
CA TYR A 69 4.75 -7.93 17.09
C TYR A 69 5.48 -6.74 17.73
N PHE A 70 4.82 -5.59 17.85
CA PHE A 70 5.46 -4.33 18.26
C PHE A 70 5.04 -3.81 19.63
N GLY A 71 3.92 -4.30 20.16
CA GLY A 71 3.30 -3.75 21.36
C GLY A 71 2.73 -2.34 21.18
N ASP A 72 2.00 -1.89 22.18
CA ASP A 72 1.28 -0.61 22.14
C ASP A 72 2.24 0.57 22.09
N GLU A 73 3.33 0.53 22.86
CA GLU A 73 4.26 1.64 23.01
C GLU A 73 4.91 2.04 21.67
N TYR A 74 5.35 1.05 20.89
CA TYR A 74 5.93 1.29 19.58
C TYR A 74 4.91 1.93 18.63
N MET A 75 3.69 1.37 18.56
CA MET A 75 2.64 1.88 17.69
C MET A 75 2.22 3.30 18.07
N ILE A 76 2.09 3.59 19.37
CA ILE A 76 1.82 4.93 19.90
C ILE A 76 2.90 5.92 19.43
N LYS A 77 4.18 5.59 19.61
CA LYS A 77 5.31 6.45 19.20
C LYS A 77 5.31 6.69 17.69
N PHE A 78 5.06 5.64 16.90
CA PHE A 78 4.99 5.74 15.45
C PHE A 78 3.86 6.68 15.00
N TYR A 79 2.64 6.48 15.50
CA TYR A 79 1.51 7.32 15.12
C TYR A 79 1.63 8.76 15.62
N ARG A 80 2.26 8.98 16.79
CA ARG A 80 2.56 10.33 17.29
C ARG A 80 3.50 11.09 16.35
N ARG A 81 4.59 10.44 15.91
CA ARG A 81 5.53 11.05 14.96
C ARG A 81 4.83 11.45 13.65
N LEU A 82 3.92 10.60 13.16
CA LEU A 82 3.17 10.90 11.94
C LEU A 82 2.13 12.01 12.12
N SER A 83 1.44 12.06 13.27
CA SER A 83 0.44 13.10 13.53
C SER A 83 1.07 14.50 13.61
N GLU A 84 2.31 14.59 14.04
CA GLU A 84 3.09 15.84 14.11
C GLU A 84 3.41 16.44 12.72
N LEU A 85 3.39 15.63 11.65
CA LEU A 85 3.69 16.11 10.29
C LEU A 85 2.59 17.05 9.74
N ASN A 86 1.34 16.93 10.22
CA ASN A 86 0.18 17.74 9.84
C ASN A 86 -0.14 17.83 8.32
N ASN A 87 0.55 17.06 7.48
CA ASN A 87 0.43 17.05 6.02
C ASN A 87 0.19 15.64 5.43
N VAL A 88 -0.02 14.65 6.30
CA VAL A 88 -0.22 13.25 5.95
C VAL A 88 -1.62 12.81 6.36
N VAL A 89 -2.30 12.09 5.48
CA VAL A 89 -3.55 11.38 5.80
C VAL A 89 -3.36 9.90 5.48
N PHE A 90 -3.76 9.02 6.39
CA PHE A 90 -3.84 7.59 6.11
C PHE A 90 -5.27 7.22 5.77
N ARG A 91 -5.46 6.49 4.68
CA ARG A 91 -6.71 5.82 4.34
C ARG A 91 -6.52 4.33 4.47
N CYS A 92 -7.24 3.71 5.40
CA CYS A 92 -7.08 2.30 5.73
C CYS A 92 -8.32 1.48 5.34
N LEU A 93 -8.14 0.46 4.50
CA LEU A 93 -9.13 -0.59 4.26
C LEU A 93 -8.93 -1.71 5.28
N VAL A 94 -9.92 -1.90 6.15
CA VAL A 94 -9.86 -2.82 7.31
C VAL A 94 -10.89 -3.94 7.16
N ALA A 95 -10.53 -5.15 7.60
CA ALA A 95 -11.31 -6.37 7.38
C ALA A 95 -12.64 -6.44 8.18
N ASP A 96 -12.72 -5.76 9.33
CA ASP A 96 -13.89 -5.79 10.21
C ASP A 96 -13.88 -4.60 11.19
N LYS A 97 -15.07 -4.14 11.62
CA LYS A 97 -15.26 -3.16 12.70
C LYS A 97 -14.79 -3.69 14.05
N LYS A 98 -14.75 -5.01 14.25
CA LYS A 98 -14.23 -5.61 15.50
C LYS A 98 -12.72 -5.48 15.67
N ASN A 99 -12.00 -4.89 14.71
CA ASN A 99 -10.56 -4.64 14.76
C ASN A 99 -10.22 -3.22 15.26
N GLU A 100 -11.06 -2.66 16.14
CA GLU A 100 -10.89 -1.32 16.73
C GLU A 100 -9.86 -1.33 17.87
N TYR A 101 -8.58 -1.44 17.52
CA TYR A 101 -7.52 -0.90 18.35
C TYR A 101 -7.29 0.55 17.93
N LEU A 102 -8.11 1.45 18.49
CA LEU A 102 -8.01 2.87 18.25
C LEU A 102 -7.05 3.50 19.26
N VAL A 103 -5.84 3.76 18.80
CA VAL A 103 -4.88 4.64 19.49
C VAL A 103 -5.30 6.09 19.24
N GLU A 104 -5.36 6.90 20.29
CA GLU A 104 -5.88 8.28 20.22
C GLU A 104 -5.12 9.12 19.18
N GLU A 105 -3.80 8.96 19.11
CA GLU A 105 -2.90 9.69 18.22
C GLU A 105 -3.27 9.56 16.74
N ARG A 106 -4.00 8.51 16.35
CA ARG A 106 -4.39 8.27 14.96
C ARG A 106 -5.59 9.08 14.51
N LYS A 107 -6.46 9.48 15.44
CA LYS A 107 -7.79 10.01 15.08
C LYS A 107 -7.73 11.30 14.26
N SER A 108 -6.64 12.06 14.36
CA SER A 108 -6.48 13.32 13.64
C SER A 108 -6.10 13.15 12.17
N PHE A 109 -5.55 12.01 11.77
CA PHE A 109 -4.97 11.84 10.43
C PHE A 109 -5.27 10.50 9.77
N VAL A 110 -6.01 9.60 10.42
CA VAL A 110 -6.37 8.30 9.84
C VAL A 110 -7.87 8.17 9.62
N GLU A 111 -8.24 7.85 8.39
CA GLU A 111 -9.58 7.44 7.98
C GLU A 111 -9.59 5.92 7.79
N ASP A 112 -10.53 5.23 8.42
CA ASP A 112 -10.74 3.79 8.22
C ASP A 112 -12.05 3.57 7.44
N ARG A 113 -12.04 2.68 6.44
CA ARG A 113 -13.24 2.11 5.81
C ARG A 113 -13.17 0.59 5.83
N PHE A 114 -14.33 -0.04 5.83
CA PHE A 114 -14.44 -1.48 6.02
C PHE A 114 -14.75 -2.19 4.71
N ILE A 115 -14.07 -3.31 4.48
CA ILE A 115 -14.34 -4.23 3.36
C ILE A 115 -14.67 -5.63 3.88
N PRO A 116 -15.42 -6.45 3.12
CA PRO A 116 -15.71 -7.81 3.54
C PRO A 116 -14.45 -8.65 3.79
N ASN A 117 -14.38 -9.33 4.94
CA ASN A 117 -13.28 -10.21 5.35
C ASN A 117 -12.78 -11.18 4.25
N LYS A 118 -13.68 -11.69 3.39
CA LYS A 118 -13.32 -12.61 2.29
C LYS A 118 -12.35 -12.04 1.25
N TYR A 119 -12.21 -10.72 1.17
CA TYR A 119 -11.29 -10.04 0.25
C TYR A 119 -9.95 -9.68 0.91
N PHE A 120 -9.75 -10.09 2.15
CA PHE A 120 -8.58 -9.75 2.93
C PHE A 120 -7.55 -10.90 2.87
N SER A 121 -6.32 -10.60 2.48
CA SER A 121 -5.30 -11.61 2.14
C SER A 121 -4.20 -11.81 3.20
N GLY A 122 -4.26 -11.11 4.34
CA GLY A 122 -3.23 -11.19 5.39
C GLY A 122 -1.90 -10.52 5.02
N ILE A 123 -1.80 -9.92 3.84
CA ILE A 123 -0.68 -9.09 3.40
C ILE A 123 -1.11 -7.62 3.55
N SER A 124 -0.38 -6.86 4.37
CA SER A 124 -0.62 -5.42 4.47
C SER A 124 0.10 -4.72 3.31
N THR A 125 -0.62 -3.89 2.58
CA THR A 125 -0.08 -3.14 1.43
C THR A 125 -0.19 -1.65 1.69
N TYR A 126 0.95 -0.98 1.73
CA TYR A 126 1.05 0.48 1.83
C TYR A 126 1.38 1.04 0.46
N ILE A 127 0.69 2.11 0.07
CA ILE A 127 0.96 2.86 -1.15
C ILE A 127 1.12 4.33 -0.74
N TYR A 128 2.29 4.89 -0.99
CA TYR A 128 2.67 6.22 -0.52
C TYR A 128 3.66 6.82 -1.50
N HIS A 129 3.49 8.11 -1.82
CA HIS A 129 4.27 8.79 -2.86
C HIS A 129 4.43 7.94 -4.15
N ASN A 130 5.65 7.54 -4.54
CA ASN A 130 5.97 6.68 -5.69
C ASN A 130 6.32 5.23 -5.26
N LYS A 131 6.01 4.85 -4.01
CA LYS A 131 6.40 3.60 -3.38
C LYS A 131 5.21 2.71 -3.01
N ILE A 132 5.48 1.41 -2.97
CA ILE A 132 4.60 0.38 -2.45
C ILE A 132 5.38 -0.47 -1.47
N ALA A 133 4.81 -0.76 -0.29
CA ALA A 133 5.35 -1.72 0.65
C ALA A 133 4.36 -2.87 0.88
N TYR A 134 4.80 -4.10 0.65
CA TYR A 134 4.06 -5.31 1.02
C TYR A 134 4.66 -5.89 2.30
N LEU A 135 3.85 -5.98 3.35
CA LEU A 135 4.20 -6.54 4.64
C LEU A 135 3.53 -7.92 4.74
N MET A 136 4.36 -8.96 4.65
CA MET A 136 3.95 -10.37 4.73
C MET A 136 4.27 -10.92 6.11
N TRP A 137 3.30 -10.80 7.02
CA TRP A 137 3.47 -11.14 8.44
C TRP A 137 3.84 -12.60 8.68
N GLN A 138 3.26 -13.54 7.92
CA GLN A 138 3.53 -14.97 8.11
C GLN A 138 4.96 -15.37 7.77
N SER A 139 5.54 -14.77 6.73
CA SER A 139 6.92 -15.05 6.31
C SER A 139 7.94 -14.10 6.92
N LEU A 140 7.48 -13.09 7.69
CA LEU A 140 8.29 -11.98 8.19
C LEU A 140 9.12 -11.32 7.07
N LYS A 141 8.44 -10.96 5.97
CA LYS A 141 9.10 -10.30 4.83
C LYS A 141 8.43 -8.99 4.48
N VAL A 142 9.25 -8.03 4.06
CA VAL A 142 8.81 -6.78 3.46
C VAL A 142 9.36 -6.70 2.03
N VAL A 143 8.50 -6.35 1.09
CA VAL A 143 8.93 -5.97 -0.27
C VAL A 143 8.62 -4.50 -0.46
N LEU A 144 9.67 -3.69 -0.60
CA LEU A 144 9.58 -2.28 -0.96
C LEU A 144 9.80 -2.14 -2.45
N ILE A 145 8.91 -1.42 -3.12
CA ILE A 145 8.98 -1.15 -4.56
C ILE A 145 8.89 0.35 -4.74
N GLU A 146 9.89 0.93 -5.40
CA GLU A 146 9.85 2.32 -5.85
C GLU A 146 9.63 2.35 -7.36
N ASN A 147 8.40 2.68 -7.75
CA ASN A 147 7.97 2.74 -9.13
C ASN A 147 6.70 3.60 -9.22
N ALA A 148 6.82 4.78 -9.85
CA ALA A 148 5.73 5.75 -9.92
C ALA A 148 4.50 5.23 -10.69
N ASP A 149 4.70 4.50 -11.78
CA ASP A 149 3.62 3.95 -12.60
C ASP A 149 2.87 2.85 -11.86
N LEU A 150 3.61 1.96 -11.19
CA LEU A 150 3.02 0.91 -10.37
C LEU A 150 2.28 1.50 -9.17
N ALA A 151 2.88 2.47 -8.48
CA ALA A 151 2.24 3.18 -7.38
C ALA A 151 0.95 3.87 -7.85
N LEU A 152 0.95 4.49 -9.03
CA LEU A 152 -0.26 5.09 -9.62
C LEU A 152 -1.34 4.04 -9.92
N ALA A 153 -0.98 2.91 -10.53
CA ALA A 153 -1.92 1.84 -10.80
C ALA A 153 -2.57 1.31 -9.51
N TYR A 154 -1.77 1.09 -8.47
CA TYR A 154 -2.25 0.63 -7.16
C TYR A 154 -3.07 1.70 -6.42
N LYS A 155 -2.72 2.99 -6.54
CA LYS A 155 -3.55 4.08 -6.03
C LYS A 155 -4.94 4.05 -6.67
N ASN A 156 -5.02 3.91 -7.99
CA ASN A 156 -6.30 3.86 -8.70
C ASN A 156 -7.14 2.65 -8.26
N GLN A 157 -6.51 1.48 -8.09
CA GLN A 157 -7.20 0.29 -7.59
C GLN A 157 -7.71 0.48 -6.16
N PHE A 158 -6.88 1.04 -5.28
CA PHE A 158 -7.28 1.35 -3.92
C PHE A 158 -8.44 2.35 -3.90
N ASP A 159 -8.36 3.43 -4.66
CA ASP A 159 -9.37 4.50 -4.68
C ASP A 159 -10.70 3.99 -5.24
N LEU A 160 -10.69 3.07 -6.21
CA LEU A 160 -11.89 2.37 -6.67
C LEU A 160 -12.55 1.59 -5.52
N ILE A 161 -11.78 0.78 -4.79
CA ILE A 161 -12.31 0.01 -3.66
C ILE A 161 -12.81 0.95 -2.56
N TRP A 162 -12.04 2.00 -2.25
CA TRP A 162 -12.36 3.00 -1.25
C TRP A 162 -13.70 3.67 -1.54
N ASN A 163 -13.91 4.14 -2.77
CA ASN A 163 -15.09 4.93 -3.15
C ASN A 163 -16.32 4.08 -3.43
N GLU A 164 -16.16 2.92 -4.08
CA GLU A 164 -17.29 2.16 -4.62
C GLU A 164 -17.70 0.94 -3.77
N VAL A 165 -16.78 0.40 -2.96
CA VAL A 165 -16.97 -0.88 -2.27
C VAL A 165 -16.96 -0.72 -0.76
N ALA A 166 -16.01 0.05 -0.24
CA ALA A 166 -15.78 0.19 1.19
C ALA A 166 -16.84 1.07 1.86
N LYS A 167 -17.19 0.74 3.10
CA LYS A 167 -18.21 1.44 3.90
C LYS A 167 -17.62 2.10 5.13
#